data_AF-A0AA43Q150-F1
#
_entry.id   AF-A0AA43Q150-F1
#
_cell.length_a   1.000
_cell.length_b   1.000
_cell.length_c   1.000
_cell.angle_alpha   90.00
_cell.angle_beta   90.00
_cell.angle_gamma   90.00
#
_symmetry.space_group_name_H-M   'P 1'
#
loop_
_entity.id
_entity.type
_entity.pdbx_description
1 polymer ?
#
loop_
_entity_poly.entity_id
_entity_poly.type
_entity_poly.pdbx_seq_one_letter_code
_entity_poly.pdbx_strand_id
1 'polypeptide(L)' 'MKKIIILRLTTAVIALASLAASAGSDAQYPAANFQPKVIYLDKDSVKPSTKCPTPKTAEKAIEFDAKYPAASFQPKVIYP' A
#
# COMPACT_ATOMS: atom_id res chain seq x y z
N MET A 1 -27.31 -41.08 -24.25
CA MET A 1 -26.38 -40.07 -24.81
C MET A 1 -26.58 -38.67 -24.21
N LYS A 2 -27.81 -38.15 -24.14
CA LYS A 2 -28.11 -36.80 -23.58
C LYS A 2 -27.57 -36.55 -22.16
N LYS A 3 -27.60 -37.56 -21.28
CA LYS A 3 -27.14 -37.50 -19.88
C LYS A 3 -25.62 -37.24 -19.74
N ILE A 4 -24.84 -37.81 -20.66
CA ILE A 4 -23.37 -37.69 -20.69
C ILE A 4 -22.97 -36.31 -21.20
N ILE A 5 -23.73 -35.76 -22.15
CA ILE A 5 -23.52 -34.40 -22.68
C ILE A 5 -23.80 -33.36 -21.59
N ILE A 6 -24.87 -33.52 -20.83
CA ILE A 6 -25.22 -32.61 -19.72
C ILE A 6 -24.12 -32.61 -18.65
N LEU A 7 -23.62 -33.78 -18.27
CA LEU A 7 -22.57 -33.91 -17.24
C LEU A 7 -21.23 -33.27 -17.67
N ARG A 8 -20.89 -33.34 -18.95
CA ARG A 8 -19.67 -32.71 -19.51
C ARG A 8 -19.81 -31.21 -19.66
N LEU A 9 -21.01 -30.73 -19.99
CA LEU A 9 -21.29 -29.29 -20.09
C LEU A 9 -21.25 -28.62 -18.72
N THR A 10 -21.80 -29.24 -17.68
CA THR A 10 -21.77 -28.68 -16.32
C THR A 10 -20.35 -28.62 -15.74
N THR A 11 -19.50 -29.60 -16.02
CA THR A 11 -18.09 -29.58 -15.58
C THR A 11 -17.28 -28.50 -16.30
N ALA A 12 -17.53 -28.25 -17.59
CA ALA A 12 -16.88 -27.17 -18.33
C ALA A 12 -17.25 -25.77 -17.81
N VAL A 13 -18.51 -25.55 -17.43
CA VAL A 13 -18.99 -24.27 -16.88
C VAL A 13 -18.33 -23.96 -15.52
N ILE A 14 -18.18 -24.97 -14.65
CA ILE A 14 -17.56 -24.78 -13.34
C ILE A 14 -16.06 -24.44 -13.48
N ALA A 15 -15.34 -25.10 -14.39
CA ALA A 15 -13.91 -24.82 -14.61
C ALA A 15 -13.66 -23.41 -15.17
N LEU A 16 -14.57 -22.89 -15.99
CA LEU A 16 -14.45 -21.55 -16.58
C LEU A 16 -14.74 -20.43 -15.57
N ALA A 17 -15.62 -20.67 -14.60
CA ALA A 17 -15.92 -19.72 -13.53
C ALA A 17 -14.71 -19.42 -12.63
N SER A 18 -13.84 -20.41 -12.40
CA SER A 18 -12.59 -20.23 -11.63
C SER A 18 -11.57 -19.34 -12.33
N LEU A 19 -11.59 -19.29 -13.66
CA LEU A 19 -10.72 -18.44 -14.48
C LEU A 19 -11.24 -17.00 -14.60
N ALA A 20 -12.54 -16.79 -14.36
CA ALA A 20 -13.18 -15.47 -14.37
C ALA A 20 -13.10 -14.75 -13.01
N ALA A 21 -12.54 -15.38 -11.97
CA ALA A 21 -12.31 -14.76 -10.68
C ALA A 21 -11.27 -13.63 -10.80
N SER A 22 -11.75 -12.40 -10.88
CA SER A 22 -10.92 -11.18 -10.91
C SER A 22 -10.92 -10.55 -9.52
N ALA A 23 -9.73 -10.42 -8.92
CA ALA A 23 -9.53 -9.64 -7.70
C ALA A 23 -9.61 -8.11 -7.94
N GLY A 24 -9.92 -7.68 -9.17
CA GLY A 24 -9.77 -6.30 -9.64
C GLY A 24 -10.74 -5.27 -9.06
N SER A 25 -11.63 -5.64 -8.14
CA SER A 25 -12.58 -4.72 -7.49
C SER A 25 -13.16 -5.35 -6.21
N ASP A 26 -12.31 -5.90 -5.35
CA ASP A 26 -12.76 -6.31 -4.02
C ASP A 26 -12.92 -5.07 -3.12
N ALA A 27 -14.14 -4.84 -2.61
CA ALA A 27 -14.44 -3.74 -1.70
C ALA A 27 -13.64 -3.83 -0.37
N GLN A 28 -13.27 -5.04 0.06
CA GLN A 28 -12.43 -5.27 1.23
C GLN A 28 -10.96 -4.93 0.95
N TYR A 29 -10.54 -4.96 -0.32
CA TYR A 29 -9.17 -4.64 -0.75
C TYR A 29 -9.17 -3.61 -1.91
N PRO A 30 -9.53 -2.35 -1.64
CA PRO A 30 -9.66 -1.31 -2.67
C PRO A 30 -8.38 -1.03 -3.49
N ALA A 31 -7.22 -1.42 -2.95
CA ALA A 31 -5.92 -1.23 -3.59
C ALA A 31 -5.43 -2.45 -4.39
N ALA A 32 -6.22 -3.53 -4.50
CA ALA A 32 -5.81 -4.77 -5.16
C ALA A 32 -5.43 -4.60 -6.64
N ASN A 33 -5.91 -3.53 -7.28
CA ASN A 33 -5.63 -3.18 -8.67
C ASN A 33 -4.82 -1.89 -8.81
N PHE A 34 -4.29 -1.33 -7.72
CA PHE A 34 -3.53 -0.09 -7.78
C PHE A 34 -2.23 -0.30 -8.55
N GLN A 35 -2.03 0.50 -9.60
CA GLN A 35 -0.80 0.49 -10.40
C GLN A 35 0.00 1.77 -10.09
N PRO A 36 1.11 1.68 -9.35
CA PRO A 36 1.94 2.84 -9.07
C PRO A 36 2.58 3.33 -10.37
N LYS A 37 2.51 4.64 -10.61
CA LYS A 37 3.26 5.29 -11.67
C LYS A 37 4.51 5.93 -11.10
N VAL A 38 5.67 5.46 -11.51
CA VAL A 38 6.95 6.10 -11.18
C VAL A 38 7.17 7.25 -12.16
N ILE A 39 7.32 8.46 -11.62
CA ILE A 39 7.67 9.66 -12.39
C ILE A 39 9.15 9.93 -12.14
N TYR A 40 9.95 9.90 -13.20
CA TYR A 40 11.35 10.30 -13.14
C TYR A 40 11.44 11.81 -13.35
N LEU A 41 12.08 12.51 -12.42
CA LEU A 41 12.40 13.92 -12.57
C LEU A 41 13.81 14.07 -13.13
N ASP A 42 13.97 14.99 -14.07
CA ASP A 42 15.29 15.42 -14.49
C ASP A 42 16.01 16.15 -13.34
N LYS A 43 17.35 16.09 -13.30
CA LYS A 43 18.18 16.65 -12.24
C LYS A 43 17.91 18.14 -12.03
N ASP A 44 17.66 18.87 -13.11
CA ASP A 44 17.40 20.30 -13.10
C ASP A 44 15.93 20.65 -12.74
N SER A 45 15.05 19.65 -12.71
CA SER A 45 13.64 19.80 -12.32
C SER A 45 13.40 19.61 -10.82
N VAL A 46 14.41 19.17 -10.06
CA VAL A 46 14.34 19.02 -8.61
C VAL A 46 14.47 20.39 -7.95
N LYS A 47 13.37 21.15 -7.92
CA LYS A 47 13.28 22.30 -7.02
C LYS A 47 13.03 21.78 -5.61
N PRO A 48 13.80 22.19 -4.58
CA PRO A 48 13.51 21.82 -3.22
C PRO A 48 12.10 22.28 -2.87
N SER A 49 11.20 21.34 -2.65
CA SER A 49 9.84 21.62 -2.21
C SER A 49 9.90 22.08 -0.76
N THR A 50 9.52 23.33 -0.49
CA THR A 50 9.34 23.90 0.87
C THR A 50 8.29 23.13 1.70
N LYS A 51 7.62 22.11 1.13
CA LYS A 51 6.60 21.31 1.79
C LYS A 51 7.07 19.92 2.24
N CYS A 52 8.30 19.50 1.94
CA CYS A 52 8.89 18.34 2.59
C CYS A 52 9.49 18.79 3.93
N PRO A 53 8.98 18.31 5.09
CA PRO A 53 9.70 18.54 6.32
C PRO A 53 11.02 17.78 6.20
N THR A 54 12.12 18.53 6.07
CA THR A 54 13.43 18.02 6.43
C THR A 54 13.34 17.50 7.86
N PRO A 55 13.90 16.31 8.18
CA PRO A 55 14.00 15.88 9.56
C PRO A 55 14.94 16.87 10.25
N LYS A 56 14.37 17.90 10.88
CA LYS A 56 15.08 18.72 11.85
C LYS A 56 15.33 17.78 13.02
N THR A 57 16.55 17.31 13.17
CA THR A 57 17.06 16.84 14.46
C THR A 57 16.89 18.01 15.43
N ALA A 58 15.76 18.03 16.11
CA ALA A 58 15.41 19.03 17.09
C ALA A 58 16.13 18.66 18.39
N GLU A 59 17.39 19.09 18.49
CA GLU A 59 18.08 19.26 19.77
C GLU A 59 17.47 20.47 20.49
N LYS A 60 16.21 20.35 20.91
CA LYS A 60 15.61 21.25 21.90
C LYS A 60 15.22 20.36 23.06
N ALA A 61 15.79 20.59 24.23
CA ALA A 61 15.34 19.95 25.45
C ALA A 61 13.87 20.36 25.67
N ILE A 62 12.95 19.42 25.41
CA ILE A 62 11.51 19.59 25.62
C ILE A 62 11.27 19.32 27.09
N GLU A 63 10.79 20.33 27.82
CA GLU A 63 10.44 20.23 29.24
C GLU A 63 9.31 19.19 29.43
N PHE A 64 9.41 18.36 30.47
CA PHE A 64 8.48 17.24 30.66
C PHE A 64 7.05 17.72 30.93
N ASP A 65 6.11 17.34 30.06
CA ASP A 65 4.67 17.61 30.22
C ASP A 65 3.94 16.33 30.62
N ALA A 66 3.31 16.31 31.80
CA ALA A 66 2.56 15.16 32.29
C ALA A 66 1.34 14.81 31.42
N LYS A 67 0.78 15.78 30.68
CA LYS A 67 -0.32 15.54 29.74
C LYS A 67 0.17 14.84 28.47
N TYR A 68 1.44 15.04 28.11
CA TYR A 68 2.08 14.45 26.94
C TYR A 68 3.48 13.93 27.28
N PRO A 69 3.57 12.83 28.07
CA PRO A 69 4.85 12.34 28.59
C PRO A 69 5.81 11.85 27.50
N ALA A 70 5.29 11.57 26.30
CA ALA A 70 6.09 11.16 25.14
C ALA A 70 6.61 12.34 24.30
N ALA A 71 6.26 13.59 24.63
CA ALA A 71 6.68 14.75 23.84
C ALA A 71 8.20 14.94 23.83
N SER A 72 8.91 14.45 24.86
CA SER A 72 10.38 14.47 24.94
C SER A 72 11.05 13.21 24.38
N PHE A 73 10.30 12.28 23.78
CA PHE A 73 10.87 11.05 23.24
C PHE A 73 11.73 11.35 21.99
N GLN A 74 13.01 11.01 22.07
CA GLN A 74 13.94 11.08 20.94
C GLN A 74 14.25 9.67 20.43
N PRO A 75 13.84 9.31 19.20
CA PRO A 75 14.11 7.98 18.65
C PRO A 75 15.61 7.82 18.36
N LYS A 76 16.25 6.82 18.97
CA LYS A 76 17.62 6.43 18.67
C LYS A 76 17.62 5.24 17.73
N VAL A 77 18.21 5.40 16.55
CA VAL A 77 18.44 4.29 15.62
C VAL A 77 19.67 3.52 16.11
N ILE A 78 19.50 2.23 16.38
CA ILE A 78 20.60 1.31 16.70
C ILE A 78 20.90 0.53 15.42
N TYR A 79 22.17 0.51 14.99
CA TYR A 79 22.62 -0.30 13.87
C TYR A 79 23.16 -1.64 14.37
N PRO A 80 22.82 -2.77 13.70
CA PRO A 80 23.36 -4.10 14.00
C PRO A 80 24.84 -4.24 13.62
#